data_AF-A0A9C9THE7-F1
#
_entry.id   AF-A0A9C9THE7-F1
#
_cell.length_a   1.000
_cell.length_b   1.000
_cell.length_c   1.000
_cell.angle_alpha   90.00
_cell.angle_beta   90.00
_cell.angle_gamma   90.00
#
_symmetry.space_group_name_H-M   'P 1'
#
loop_
_entity.id
_entity.type
_entity.pdbx_description
1 polymer ?
#
loop_
_entity_poly.entity_id
_entity_poly.type
_entity_poly.pdbx_seq_one_letter_code
_entity_poly.pdbx_strand_id
1 'polypeptide(L)'
;MKRGGYLKRSSPMLRGGSALRRGAPLKRGTPINQVNVERLARRRAVQFSHQSDRCHELPCCACGIEDGHIQAAHIKSRASGGKDRANIVPLCFACHGAQGQEGIDTFQRRREIDLQRIADEICDQLEREGVTWTE
;
A
#
# COMPACT_ATOMS: atom_id res chain seq x y z
N MET A 1 14.95 -61.21 10.94
CA MET A 1 14.40 -60.83 12.26
C MET A 1 15.39 -59.96 13.02
N LYS A 2 15.07 -58.68 13.24
CA LYS A 2 15.51 -57.75 14.32
C LYS A 2 14.87 -56.38 13.98
N ARG A 3 13.70 -56.07 14.57
CA ARG A 3 13.48 -55.02 15.59
C ARG A 3 14.09 -53.67 15.13
N GLY A 4 13.33 -52.72 14.59
CA GLY A 4 12.24 -52.00 15.27
C GLY A 4 12.85 -50.84 16.06
N GLY A 5 12.74 -49.59 15.57
CA GLY A 5 13.40 -48.44 16.17
C GLY A 5 12.84 -47.09 15.72
N TYR A 6 11.64 -46.76 16.23
CA TYR A 6 11.07 -45.45 16.51
C TYR A 6 11.17 -44.31 15.45
N LEU A 7 10.07 -44.13 14.72
CA LEU A 7 9.67 -42.84 14.16
C LEU A 7 9.40 -41.86 15.32
N LYS A 8 10.23 -40.83 15.52
CA LYS A 8 9.85 -39.66 16.33
C LYS A 8 8.86 -38.80 15.55
N ARG A 9 7.58 -39.18 15.62
CA ARG A 9 6.47 -38.29 15.24
C ARG A 9 6.20 -37.31 16.37
N SER A 10 5.88 -36.08 15.96
CA SER A 10 5.06 -35.08 16.67
C SER A 10 5.56 -34.60 18.03
N SER A 11 6.32 -33.50 18.02
CA SER A 11 6.13 -32.48 19.07
C SER A 11 4.90 -31.67 18.69
N PRO A 12 3.79 -31.72 19.44
CA PRO A 12 2.69 -30.79 19.26
C PRO A 12 3.21 -29.41 19.67
N MET A 13 3.29 -28.46 18.74
CA MET A 13 3.49 -27.07 19.13
C MET A 13 2.30 -26.67 19.99
N LEU A 14 2.54 -26.54 21.29
CA LEU A 14 1.59 -26.06 22.28
C LEU A 14 1.12 -24.67 21.84
N ARG A 15 -0.04 -24.61 21.17
CA ARG A 15 -0.83 -23.39 20.99
C ARG A 15 -1.43 -23.03 22.34
N GLY A 16 -0.64 -22.37 23.17
CA GLY A 16 -1.01 -22.00 24.54
C GLY A 16 -0.18 -20.86 25.06
N GLY A 17 0.22 -19.92 24.20
CA GLY A 17 0.74 -18.64 24.66
C GLY A 17 -0.41 -17.82 25.20
N SER A 18 -0.48 -17.68 26.52
CA SER A 18 -1.36 -16.75 27.22
C SER A 18 -1.44 -15.42 26.47
N ALA A 19 -2.65 -14.88 26.31
CA ALA A 19 -2.84 -13.53 25.78
C ALA A 19 -1.86 -12.60 26.51
N LEU A 20 -0.99 -11.92 25.74
CA LEU A 20 -0.02 -10.98 26.29
C LEU A 20 -0.78 -10.07 27.26
N ARG A 21 -0.44 -10.15 28.55
CA ARG A 21 -1.02 -9.25 29.56
C ARG A 21 -0.82 -7.85 29.02
N ARG A 22 -1.90 -7.09 28.82
CA ARG A 22 -1.80 -5.68 28.40
C ARG A 22 -0.94 -4.98 29.45
N GLY A 23 0.33 -4.76 29.12
CA GLY A 23 1.26 -4.09 30.01
C GLY A 23 0.67 -2.72 30.36
N ALA A 24 0.93 -2.26 31.58
CA ALA A 24 0.60 -0.88 31.94
C ALA A 24 1.15 0.06 30.86
N PRO A 25 0.39 1.10 30.45
CA PRO A 25 0.85 2.04 29.44
C PRO A 25 2.27 2.49 29.77
N LEU A 26 3.17 2.42 28.78
CA LEU A 26 4.57 2.79 28.95
C LEU A 26 4.62 4.19 29.58
N LYS A 27 5.05 4.27 30.85
CA LYS A 27 5.28 5.54 31.53
C LYS A 27 6.45 6.22 30.82
N ARG A 28 6.14 7.12 29.90
CA ARG A 28 7.16 7.97 29.28
C ARG A 28 7.44 9.12 30.23
N GLY A 29 8.72 9.33 30.55
CA GLY A 29 9.16 10.50 31.32
C GLY A 29 9.02 11.81 30.52
N THR A 30 8.87 11.72 29.20
CA THR A 30 8.70 12.87 28.31
C THR A 30 7.39 12.77 27.52
N PRO A 31 6.66 13.89 27.34
CA PRO A 31 5.53 13.94 26.42
C PRO A 31 5.94 13.57 24.99
N ILE A 32 5.03 12.97 24.23
CA ILE A 32 5.23 12.80 22.78
C ILE A 32 5.30 14.20 22.16
N ASN A 33 6.37 14.47 21.41
CA ASN A 33 6.47 15.71 20.65
C ASN A 33 5.29 15.81 19.69
N GLN A 34 4.62 16.95 19.69
CA GLN A 34 3.57 17.23 18.72
C GLN A 34 4.15 17.13 17.30
N VAL A 35 3.38 16.51 16.39
CA VAL A 35 3.76 16.42 14.99
C VAL A 35 3.85 17.84 14.43
N ASN A 36 4.99 18.21 13.86
CA ASN A 36 5.13 19.50 13.17
C ASN A 36 4.27 19.47 11.89
N VAL A 37 3.10 20.11 11.96
CA VAL A 37 2.08 20.14 10.90
C VAL A 37 2.59 20.77 9.61
N GLU A 38 3.43 21.81 9.70
CA GLU A 38 4.01 22.48 8.53
C GLU A 38 4.98 21.56 7.78
N ARG A 39 5.84 20.85 8.51
CA ARG A 39 6.76 19.87 7.93
C ARG A 39 5.99 18.73 7.27
N LEU A 40 4.89 18.28 7.87
CA LEU A 40 4.02 17.27 7.30
C LEU A 40 3.35 17.77 6.02
N ALA A 41 2.79 18.98 6.03
CA ALA A 41 2.16 19.61 4.86
C ALA A 41 3.16 19.79 3.71
N ARG A 42 4.37 20.28 3.99
CA ARG A 42 5.44 20.41 2.99
C ARG A 42 5.84 19.05 2.42
N ARG A 43 5.97 18.02 3.27
CA ARG A 43 6.23 16.66 2.79
C ARG A 43 5.09 16.18 1.91
N ARG A 44 3.84 16.40 2.31
CA ARG A 44 2.66 16.02 1.53
C ARG A 44 2.67 16.68 0.15
N ALA A 45 2.90 17.99 0.09
CA ALA A 45 2.99 18.74 -1.17
C ALA A 45 4.12 18.26 -2.10
N VAL A 46 5.21 17.73 -1.54
CA VAL A 46 6.32 17.14 -2.32
C VAL A 46 6.05 15.68 -2.70
N GLN A 47 5.32 14.95 -1.86
CA GLN A 47 5.13 13.50 -1.96
C GLN A 47 3.90 13.08 -2.74
N PHE A 48 2.87 13.94 -2.79
CA PHE A 48 1.60 13.64 -3.41
C PHE A 48 1.33 14.69 -4.47
N SER A 49 1.28 14.25 -5.73
CA SER A 49 0.89 15.07 -6.87
C SER A 49 -0.64 15.18 -6.94
N HIS A 50 -1.13 16.08 -7.80
CA HIS A 50 -2.54 16.16 -8.19
C HIS A 50 -3.13 14.79 -8.59
N GLN A 51 -2.31 13.91 -9.17
CA GLN A 51 -2.72 12.54 -9.50
C GLN A 51 -3.06 11.70 -8.28
N SER A 52 -2.34 11.87 -7.17
CA SER A 52 -2.62 11.17 -5.92
C SER A 52 -3.98 11.60 -5.36
N ASP A 53 -4.26 12.91 -5.34
CA ASP A 53 -5.54 13.42 -4.85
C ASP A 53 -6.69 12.89 -5.73
N ARG A 54 -6.50 12.91 -7.05
CA ARG A 54 -7.47 12.34 -8.00
C ARG A 54 -7.72 10.85 -7.78
N CYS A 55 -6.69 10.07 -7.46
CA CYS A 55 -6.85 8.65 -7.18
C CYS A 55 -7.74 8.38 -5.96
N HIS A 56 -7.81 9.28 -4.98
CA HIS A 56 -8.67 9.10 -3.81
C HIS A 56 -10.16 9.27 -4.12
N GLU A 57 -10.50 9.89 -5.25
CA GLU A 57 -11.87 10.14 -5.70
C GLU A 57 -12.40 9.06 -6.66
N LEU A 58 -11.52 8.21 -7.17
CA LEU A 58 -11.83 7.20 -8.17
C LEU A 58 -12.06 5.83 -7.52
N PRO A 59 -12.89 4.96 -8.11
CA PRO A 59 -12.99 3.56 -7.68
C PRO A 59 -11.65 2.84 -7.81
N CYS A 60 -11.49 1.76 -7.06
CA CYS A 60 -10.36 0.86 -7.23
C CYS A 60 -10.33 0.32 -8.67
N CYS A 61 -9.27 0.61 -9.43
CA CYS A 61 -9.18 0.17 -10.83
C CYS A 61 -9.05 -1.35 -10.99
N ALA A 62 -8.71 -2.07 -9.93
CA ALA A 62 -8.54 -3.52 -9.93
C ALA A 62 -9.82 -4.31 -9.62
N CYS A 63 -10.72 -3.78 -8.80
CA CYS A 63 -11.92 -4.52 -8.37
C CYS A 63 -13.22 -3.70 -8.40
N GLY A 64 -13.15 -2.42 -8.79
CA GLY A 64 -14.31 -1.55 -8.93
C GLY A 64 -14.94 -1.07 -7.63
N ILE A 65 -14.38 -1.41 -6.46
CA ILE A 65 -14.96 -0.96 -5.19
C ILE A 65 -14.81 0.56 -5.05
N GLU A 66 -15.92 1.23 -4.75
CA GLU A 66 -16.00 2.66 -4.42
C GLU A 66 -15.97 2.87 -2.90
N ASP A 67 -16.56 1.92 -2.18
CA ASP A 67 -16.63 1.91 -0.72
C ASP A 67 -15.34 1.37 -0.11
N GLY A 68 -14.38 2.27 0.08
CA GLY A 68 -13.15 1.95 0.77
C GLY A 68 -12.21 3.14 0.83
N HIS A 69 -11.24 3.07 1.73
CA HIS A 69 -10.11 3.99 1.68
C HIS A 69 -9.28 3.65 0.44
N ILE A 70 -9.60 4.28 -0.70
CA ILE A 70 -8.81 4.20 -1.92
C ILE A 70 -7.47 4.88 -1.68
N GLN A 71 -6.42 4.23 -2.13
CA GLN A 71 -5.04 4.65 -1.94
C GLN A 71 -4.42 4.92 -3.30
N ALA A 72 -3.63 5.98 -3.36
CA ALA A 72 -2.72 6.26 -4.46
C ALA A 72 -1.57 5.25 -4.42
N ALA A 73 -1.62 4.24 -5.28
CA ALA A 73 -0.61 3.19 -5.37
C ALA A 73 0.37 3.47 -6.49
N HIS A 74 1.67 3.47 -6.19
CA HIS A 74 2.72 3.63 -7.19
C HIS A 74 2.92 2.36 -8.00
N ILE A 75 2.98 2.46 -9.33
CA ILE A 75 3.34 1.34 -10.22
C ILE A 75 4.83 1.04 -10.05
N LYS A 76 5.67 2.07 -10.20
CA LYS A 76 7.10 2.02 -9.91
C LYS A 76 7.36 2.81 -8.64
N SER A 77 7.97 2.17 -7.64
CA SER A 77 8.26 2.84 -6.37
C SER A 77 9.17 4.05 -6.58
N ARG A 78 9.01 5.08 -5.74
CA ARG A 78 9.87 6.26 -5.74
C ARG A 78 11.34 5.91 -5.47
N ALA A 79 11.58 4.94 -4.58
CA ALA A 79 12.92 4.43 -4.29
C ALA A 79 13.60 3.78 -5.50
N SER A 80 12.80 3.30 -6.46
CA SER A 80 13.26 2.76 -7.74
C SER A 80 13.29 3.80 -8.87
N GLY A 81 13.05 5.08 -8.55
CA GLY A 81 13.02 6.19 -9.52
C GLY A 81 11.67 6.42 -10.21
N GLY A 82 10.56 5.93 -9.65
CA GLY A 82 9.22 6.30 -10.12
C GLY A 82 8.90 7.77 -9.83
N LYS A 83 8.43 8.51 -10.83
CA LYS A 83 7.85 9.85 -10.67
C LYS A 83 6.39 9.73 -10.26
N ASP A 84 5.71 10.80 -9.83
CA ASP A 84 4.28 10.70 -9.48
C ASP A 84 3.37 10.83 -10.72
N ARG A 85 3.74 11.67 -11.69
CA ARG A 85 3.03 11.81 -12.97
C ARG A 85 3.04 10.48 -13.73
N ALA A 86 1.87 10.05 -14.20
CA ALA A 86 1.68 8.84 -15.00
C ALA A 86 2.22 7.56 -14.33
N ASN A 87 2.18 7.47 -12.99
CA ASN A 87 2.74 6.33 -12.25
C ASN A 87 1.94 5.97 -11.00
N ILE A 88 0.79 6.62 -10.78
CA ILE A 88 -0.07 6.40 -9.62
C ILE A 88 -1.45 5.97 -10.11
N VAL A 89 -1.98 4.94 -9.46
CA VAL A 89 -3.29 4.35 -9.75
C VAL A 89 -4.16 4.26 -8.49
N PRO A 90 -5.50 4.33 -8.62
CA PRO A 90 -6.42 4.18 -7.51
C PRO A 90 -6.60 2.69 -7.16
N LEU A 91 -6.19 2.28 -5.96
CA LEU A 91 -6.42 0.92 -5.46
C LEU A 91 -7.00 0.93 -4.05
N CYS A 92 -7.94 0.03 -3.77
CA CYS A 92 -8.38 -0.21 -2.39
C CYS A 92 -7.25 -0.88 -1.58
N PHE A 93 -7.33 -0.79 -0.25
CA PHE A 93 -6.34 -1.37 0.66
C PHE A 93 -5.96 -2.84 0.33
N ALA A 94 -6.95 -3.68 0.02
CA ALA A 94 -6.72 -5.08 -0.31
C ALA A 94 -5.96 -5.25 -1.63
N CYS A 95 -6.34 -4.52 -2.68
CA CYS A 95 -5.66 -4.58 -3.97
C CYS A 95 -4.27 -3.96 -3.91
N HIS A 96 -4.09 -2.86 -3.18
CA HIS A 96 -2.79 -2.24 -2.97
C HIS A 96 -1.83 -3.19 -2.22
N GLY A 97 -2.31 -3.88 -1.18
CA GLY A 97 -1.54 -4.92 -0.50
C GLY A 97 -1.17 -6.09 -1.42
N ALA A 98 -2.12 -6.57 -2.23
CA ALA A 98 -1.86 -7.63 -3.19
C ALA A 98 -0.83 -7.23 -4.26
N GLN A 99 -0.88 -6.00 -4.78
CA GLN A 99 0.10 -5.47 -5.72
C GLN A 99 1.52 -5.55 -5.16
N GLY A 100 1.72 -5.15 -3.90
CA GLY A 100 3.03 -5.20 -3.26
C GLY A 100 3.53 -6.63 -3.00
N GLN A 101 2.63 -7.59 -2.76
CA GLN A 101 2.99 -8.99 -2.49
C GLN A 101 3.23 -9.80 -3.77
N GLU A 102 2.43 -9.57 -4.81
CA GLU A 102 2.48 -10.32 -6.07
C GLU A 102 3.53 -9.78 -7.05
N GLY A 103 3.85 -8.49 -6.93
CA GLY A 103 4.58 -7.74 -7.95
C GLY A 103 3.67 -7.27 -9.09
N ILE A 104 4.08 -6.20 -9.77
CA ILE A 104 3.28 -5.48 -10.78
C ILE A 104 2.82 -6.39 -11.92
N ASP A 105 3.74 -7.15 -12.53
CA ASP A 105 3.42 -7.98 -13.70
C ASP A 105 2.41 -9.09 -13.36
N THR A 106 2.60 -9.75 -12.22
CA THR A 106 1.68 -10.78 -11.73
C THR A 106 0.31 -10.19 -11.43
N PHE A 107 0.30 -9.05 -10.73
CA PHE A 107 -0.92 -8.36 -10.33
C PHE A 107 -1.78 -7.97 -11.54
N GLN A 108 -1.14 -7.38 -12.56
CA GLN A 108 -1.76 -7.00 -13.83
C GLN A 108 -2.34 -8.20 -14.57
N ARG A 109 -1.55 -9.27 -14.75
CA ARG A 109 -1.99 -10.48 -15.45
C ARG A 109 -3.18 -11.16 -14.78
N ARG A 110 -3.18 -11.25 -13.45
CA ARG A 110 -4.27 -11.92 -12.70
C ARG A 110 -5.59 -11.16 -12.74
N ARG A 111 -5.53 -9.84 -12.95
CA ARG A 111 -6.70 -8.96 -12.97
C ARG A 111 -7.07 -8.48 -14.36
N GLU A 112 -6.28 -8.85 -15.37
CA GLU A 112 -6.46 -8.44 -16.77
C GLU A 112 -6.53 -6.92 -16.93
N ILE A 113 -5.67 -6.21 -16.18
CA ILE A 113 -5.58 -4.74 -16.21
C ILE A 113 -4.19 -4.27 -16.63
N ASP A 114 -4.14 -3.08 -17.24
CA ASP A 114 -2.92 -2.35 -17.55
C ASP A 114 -2.86 -1.10 -16.66
N LEU A 115 -2.04 -1.16 -15.61
CA LEU A 115 -1.90 -0.09 -14.65
C LEU A 115 -1.26 1.15 -15.27
N GLN A 116 -0.32 0.97 -16.21
CA GLN A 116 0.37 2.09 -16.84
C GLN A 116 -0.63 2.89 -17.67
N ARG A 117 -1.43 2.21 -18.49
CA ARG A 117 -2.50 2.84 -19.26
C ARG A 117 -3.49 3.59 -18.37
N ILE A 118 -3.91 3.01 -17.24
CA ILE A 118 -4.82 3.68 -16.29
C ILE A 118 -4.17 4.94 -15.71
N ALA A 119 -2.90 4.86 -15.32
CA ALA A 119 -2.18 6.03 -14.80
C ALA A 119 -2.03 7.14 -15.85
N ASP A 120 -1.82 6.78 -17.11
CA ASP A 120 -1.77 7.71 -18.24
C ASP A 120 -3.14 8.36 -18.46
N GLU A 121 -4.23 7.58 -18.46
CA GLU A 121 -5.61 8.08 -18.61
C GLU A 121 -5.98 9.11 -17.53
N ILE A 122 -5.58 8.86 -16.27
CA ILE A 122 -5.80 9.81 -15.17
C ILE A 122 -4.97 11.08 -15.38
N CYS A 123 -3.73 10.93 -15.84
CA CYS A 123 -2.86 12.07 -16.14
C CYS A 123 -3.47 12.94 -17.25
N ASP A 124 -3.92 12.32 -18.34
CA ASP A 124 -4.59 12.99 -19.46
C ASP A 124 -5.86 13.73 -19.02
N GLN A 125 -6.64 13.14 -18.11
CA GLN A 125 -7.83 13.80 -17.56
C GLN A 125 -7.47 15.06 -16.79
N LEU A 126 -6.48 15.00 -15.90
CA LEU A 126 -6.01 16.16 -15.14
C LEU A 126 -5.45 17.26 -16.05
N GLU A 127 -4.75 16.89 -17.12
CA GLU A 127 -4.26 17.84 -18.11
C GLU A 127 -5.41 18.54 -18.86
N ARG A 128 -6.47 17.81 -19.22
CA ARG A 128 -7.69 18.40 -19.82
C ARG A 128 -8.43 19.32 -18.86
N GLU A 129 -8.37 19.04 -17.56
CA GLU A 129 -8.91 19.90 -16.49
C GLU A 129 -8.03 21.12 -16.20
N GLY A 130 -6.88 21.26 -16.89
CA GLY A 130 -5.98 22.41 -16.78
C GLY A 130 -4.99 22.33 -15.63
N VAL A 131 -4.78 21.15 -15.05
CA VAL A 131 -3.79 20.94 -13.99
C VAL A 131 -2.38 21.08 -14.57
N THR A 132 -1.59 21.98 -14.02
CA THR A 132 -0.18 22.15 -14.37
C THR A 132 0.70 21.28 -13.48
N TRP A 133 1.58 20.49 -14.10
CA TRP A 133 2.55 19.67 -13.36
C TRP A 133 3.75 20.52 -12.95
N THR A 134 4.08 20.52 -11.67
CA THR A 134 5.37 20.99 -11.18
C THR A 134 6.38 19.85 -11.28
N GLU A 135 7.49 20.09 -12.00
CA GLU A 135 8.58 19.11 -12.20
C GLU A 135 9.40 18.84 -10.94
#